data_AF-A0A1M3C2Q8-F1
#
_entry.id   AF-A0A1M3C2Q8-F1
#
_cell.length_a   1.000
_cell.length_b   1.000
_cell.length_c   1.000
_cell.angle_alpha   90.00
_cell.angle_beta   90.00
_cell.angle_gamma   90.00
#
_symmetry.space_group_name_H-M   'P 1'
#
loop_
_entity.id
_entity.type
_entity.pdbx_description
1 polymer ?
#
loop_
_entity_poly.entity_id
_entity_poly.type
_entity_poly.pdbx_seq_one_letter_code
_entity_poly.pdbx_strand_id
1 'polypeptide(L)'
;MARLPDSFSLQALPIEAALSEDRTEDAKTAICALLNAGTADAVVQKIAASLIRSPRRKRGRQKALAKHWFEIGEEFHAMRSAGMLYDDALLRLSATFGYAETTIRKAIKEYDAAKAASDEASRS
;
A
#
# COMPACT_ATOMS: atom_id res chain seq x y z
N MET A 1 -37.99 21.28 -22.82
CA MET A 1 -37.30 20.41 -21.84
C MET A 1 -36.18 21.21 -21.19
N ALA A 2 -36.14 21.28 -19.86
CA ALA A 2 -35.10 22.01 -19.14
C ALA A 2 -33.74 21.33 -19.35
N ARG A 3 -32.69 22.10 -19.63
CA ARG A 3 -31.32 21.58 -19.72
C ARG A 3 -30.87 21.22 -18.31
N LEU A 4 -30.51 19.96 -18.10
CA LEU A 4 -29.88 19.51 -16.86
C LEU A 4 -28.52 20.21 -16.71
N PRO A 5 -28.03 20.45 -15.48
CA PRO A 5 -26.70 21.00 -15.26
C PRO A 5 -25.64 20.10 -15.90
N ASP A 6 -24.59 20.69 -16.49
CA ASP A 6 -23.49 19.94 -17.15
C ASP A 6 -22.76 18.96 -16.22
N SER A 7 -22.97 19.10 -14.90
CA SER A 7 -22.44 18.22 -13.85
C SER A 7 -23.32 16.99 -13.55
N PHE A 8 -24.51 16.87 -14.14
CA PHE A 8 -25.46 15.81 -13.84
C PHE A 8 -25.65 14.89 -15.04
N SER A 9 -25.33 13.61 -14.85
CA SER A 9 -25.45 12.57 -15.87
C SER A 9 -26.39 11.46 -15.40
N LEU A 10 -27.45 11.20 -16.18
CA LEU A 10 -28.31 10.04 -15.98
C LEU A 10 -27.59 8.72 -16.31
N GLN A 11 -26.58 8.76 -17.17
CA GLN A 11 -25.76 7.60 -17.53
C GLN A 11 -24.77 7.22 -16.42
N ALA A 12 -24.31 8.19 -15.63
CA ALA A 12 -23.35 7.99 -14.55
C ALA A 12 -23.97 7.42 -13.27
N LEU A 13 -25.28 7.64 -13.01
CA LEU A 13 -25.97 7.14 -11.82
C LEU A 13 -25.74 5.64 -11.53
N PRO A 14 -25.96 4.71 -12.48
CA PRO A 14 -25.72 3.28 -12.22
C PRO A 14 -24.23 2.95 -12.02
N ILE A 15 -23.32 3.73 -12.63
CA ILE A 15 -21.87 3.55 -12.49
C ILE A 15 -21.42 4.01 -11.09
N GLU A 16 -21.89 5.17 -10.64
CA GLU A 16 -21.59 5.69 -9.31
C GLU A 16 -22.16 4.80 -8.20
N ALA A 17 -23.37 4.27 -8.39
CA ALA A 17 -23.96 3.28 -7.48
C ALA A 17 -23.09 2.01 -7.40
N ALA A 18 -22.70 1.44 -8.54
CA ALA A 18 -21.83 0.26 -8.57
C ALA A 18 -20.45 0.51 -7.93
N LEU A 19 -19.86 1.71 -8.12
CA LEU A 19 -18.61 2.09 -7.45
C LEU A 19 -18.78 2.26 -5.94
N SER A 20 -19.94 2.76 -5.46
CA SER A 20 -20.23 2.89 -4.03
C SER A 20 -20.47 1.56 -3.32
N GLU A 21 -20.89 0.54 -4.07
CA GLU A 21 -21.14 -0.82 -3.60
C GLU A 21 -19.92 -1.75 -3.78
N ASP A 22 -18.73 -1.19 -4.05
CA ASP A 22 -17.48 -1.91 -4.34
C ASP A 22 -17.55 -2.87 -5.56
N ARG A 23 -18.59 -2.79 -6.38
CA ARG A 23 -18.77 -3.56 -7.62
C ARG A 23 -18.00 -2.94 -8.78
N THR A 24 -16.68 -2.88 -8.62
CA THR A 24 -15.77 -2.17 -9.54
C THR A 24 -15.77 -2.77 -10.95
N GLU A 25 -15.89 -4.10 -11.09
CA GLU A 25 -15.91 -4.77 -12.41
C GLU A 25 -17.21 -4.49 -13.19
N ASP A 26 -18.35 -4.40 -12.50
CA ASP A 26 -19.63 -4.02 -13.11
C ASP A 26 -19.56 -2.57 -13.60
N ALA A 27 -19.01 -1.67 -12.78
CA ALA A 27 -18.82 -0.26 -13.14
C ALA A 27 -17.91 -0.10 -14.37
N LYS A 28 -16.79 -0.84 -14.43
CA LYS A 28 -15.90 -0.84 -15.60
C LYS A 28 -16.60 -1.35 -16.85
N THR A 29 -17.38 -2.42 -16.74
CA THR A 29 -18.13 -2.99 -17.87
C THR A 29 -19.12 -1.99 -18.45
N ALA A 30 -19.88 -1.31 -17.59
CA ALA A 30 -20.83 -0.27 -18.00
C ALA A 30 -20.12 0.94 -18.66
N ILE A 31 -19.00 1.39 -18.09
CA ILE A 31 -18.18 2.47 -18.67
C ILE A 31 -17.66 2.08 -20.06
N CYS A 32 -17.10 0.87 -20.21
CA CYS A 32 -16.58 0.38 -21.49
C CYS A 32 -17.68 0.30 -22.55
N ALA A 33 -18.88 -0.14 -22.18
CA ALA A 33 -20.03 -0.18 -23.09
C ALA A 33 -20.39 1.22 -23.63
N LEU A 34 -20.47 2.22 -22.75
CA LEU A 34 -20.79 3.60 -23.12
C LEU A 34 -19.69 4.26 -23.96
N LEU A 35 -18.42 4.01 -23.63
CA LEU A 35 -17.28 4.53 -24.39
C LEU A 35 -17.20 3.91 -25.79
N ASN A 36 -17.37 2.58 -25.91
CA ASN A 36 -17.35 1.89 -27.20
C ASN A 36 -18.55 2.28 -28.09
N ALA A 37 -19.70 2.59 -27.47
CA ALA A 37 -20.87 3.08 -28.19
C ALA A 37 -20.71 4.55 -28.66
N GLY A 38 -19.69 5.27 -28.20
CA GLY A 38 -19.46 6.69 -28.55
C GLY A 38 -20.50 7.65 -27.97
N THR A 39 -21.27 7.23 -26.96
CA THR A 39 -22.37 8.00 -26.35
C THR A 39 -22.10 8.43 -24.92
N ALA A 40 -20.89 8.17 -24.41
CA ALA A 40 -20.46 8.54 -23.08
C ALA A 40 -20.40 10.08 -22.92
N ASP A 41 -21.13 10.59 -21.94
CA ASP A 41 -21.09 12.00 -21.57
C ASP A 41 -19.82 12.40 -20.78
N ALA A 42 -19.66 13.70 -20.54
CA ALA A 42 -18.49 14.26 -19.87
C ALA A 42 -18.28 13.72 -18.44
N VAL A 43 -19.37 13.35 -17.74
CA VAL A 43 -19.31 12.82 -16.38
C VAL A 43 -18.79 11.38 -16.42
N VAL A 44 -19.34 10.53 -17.30
CA VAL A 44 -18.87 9.16 -17.51
C VAL A 44 -17.40 9.14 -17.95
N GLN A 45 -17.00 10.04 -18.84
CA GLN A 45 -15.60 10.17 -19.27
C GLN A 45 -14.68 10.58 -18.12
N LYS A 46 -15.13 11.47 -17.21
CA LYS A 46 -14.37 11.86 -16.02
C LYS A 46 -14.20 10.70 -15.05
N ILE A 47 -15.26 9.90 -14.83
CA ILE A 47 -15.20 8.69 -14.00
C ILE A 47 -14.21 7.70 -14.61
N ALA A 48 -14.33 7.42 -15.91
CA ALA A 48 -13.41 6.55 -16.64
C ALA A 48 -11.95 7.03 -16.53
N ALA A 49 -11.70 8.33 -16.73
CA ALA A 49 -10.37 8.91 -16.59
C ALA A 49 -9.81 8.76 -15.17
N SER A 50 -10.66 8.89 -14.14
CA SER A 50 -10.24 8.69 -12.75
C SER A 50 -9.83 7.24 -12.45
N LEU A 51 -10.53 6.27 -13.03
CA LEU A 51 -10.21 4.84 -12.91
C LEU A 51 -8.94 4.45 -13.69
N ILE A 52 -8.73 5.02 -14.87
CA ILE A 52 -7.52 4.79 -15.68
C ILE A 52 -6.30 5.46 -15.07
N ARG A 53 -6.49 6.61 -14.40
CA ARG A 53 -5.40 7.37 -13.77
C ARG A 53 -4.82 6.55 -12.63
N SER A 54 -3.81 5.75 -12.95
CA SER A 54 -2.99 5.07 -11.96
C SER A 54 -2.45 6.12 -10.97
N PRO A 55 -2.63 5.95 -9.64
CA PRO A 55 -2.09 6.87 -8.67
C PRO A 55 -0.60 7.02 -8.96
N ARG A 56 -0.14 8.27 -9.07
CA ARG A 56 1.24 8.59 -9.45
C ARG A 56 2.16 7.83 -8.50
N ARG A 57 2.72 6.69 -8.95
CA ARG A 57 3.62 5.88 -8.13
C ARG A 57 4.71 6.82 -7.64
N LYS A 58 4.89 6.91 -6.32
CA LYS A 58 5.97 7.73 -5.75
C LYS A 58 7.26 7.31 -6.46
N ARG A 59 7.88 8.23 -7.20
CA ARG A 59 9.17 7.98 -7.86
C ARG A 59 10.19 7.67 -6.75
N GLY A 60 10.67 6.43 -6.73
CA GLY A 60 11.66 5.94 -5.79
C GLY A 60 11.70 4.42 -5.80
N ARG A 61 12.90 3.83 -5.83
CA ARG A 61 13.10 2.41 -5.55
C ARG A 61 12.52 2.16 -4.15
N GLN A 62 11.53 1.27 -4.02
CA GLN A 62 11.18 0.73 -2.71
C GLN A 62 12.49 0.22 -2.10
N LYS A 63 12.89 0.76 -0.95
CA LYS A 63 14.12 0.31 -0.30
C LYS A 63 13.94 -1.17 -0.02
N ALA A 64 14.65 -2.00 -0.77
CA ALA A 64 14.70 -3.42 -0.47
C ALA A 64 15.23 -3.53 0.96
N LEU A 65 14.50 -4.27 1.79
CA LEU A 65 14.93 -4.55 3.14
C LEU A 65 16.34 -5.17 3.09
N ALA A 66 17.15 -4.93 4.12
CA ALA A 66 18.41 -5.64 4.24
C ALA A 66 18.11 -7.15 4.18
N LYS A 67 18.88 -7.91 3.39
CA LYS A 67 18.58 -9.33 3.11
C LYS A 67 18.30 -10.16 4.38
N HIS A 68 18.95 -9.79 5.48
CA HIS A 68 18.88 -10.49 6.78
C HIS A 68 18.12 -9.72 7.86
N TRP A 69 17.17 -8.85 7.47
CA TRP A 69 16.48 -7.98 8.43
C TRP A 69 15.72 -8.75 9.52
N PHE A 70 15.17 -9.92 9.16
CA PHE A 70 14.38 -10.75 10.06
C PHE A 70 15.28 -11.44 11.09
N GLU A 71 16.35 -12.09 10.62
CA GLU A 71 17.31 -12.81 11.45
C GLU A 71 18.02 -11.87 12.43
N ILE A 72 18.40 -10.67 11.96
CA ILE A 72 19.01 -9.64 12.82
C ILE A 72 18.05 -9.25 13.96
N GLY A 73 16.77 -9.05 13.66
CA GLY A 73 15.77 -8.66 14.66
C GLY A 73 15.52 -9.77 15.68
N GLU A 74 15.36 -11.01 15.22
CA GLU A 74 15.17 -12.17 16.08
C GLU A 74 16.36 -12.39 17.01
N GLU A 75 17.58 -12.40 16.47
CA GLU A 75 18.80 -12.61 17.27
C GLU A 75 19.03 -11.45 18.25
N PHE A 76 18.74 -10.21 17.84
CA PHE A 76 18.78 -9.05 18.75
C PHE A 76 17.85 -9.22 19.95
N HIS A 77 16.59 -9.59 19.72
CA HIS A 77 15.63 -9.80 20.81
C HIS A 77 15.98 -10.99 21.69
N ALA A 78 16.55 -12.06 21.12
CA ALA A 78 17.08 -13.18 21.90
C ALA A 78 18.24 -12.73 22.81
N MET A 79 19.20 -11.95 22.29
CA MET A 79 20.31 -11.40 23.09
C MET A 79 19.82 -10.48 24.21
N ARG A 80 18.84 -9.61 23.92
CA ARG A 80 18.24 -8.71 24.91
C ARG A 80 17.48 -9.48 25.99
N SER A 81 16.77 -10.54 25.62
CA SER A 81 16.07 -11.43 26.56
C SER A 81 17.04 -12.22 27.45
N ALA A 82 18.24 -12.52 26.94
CA ALA A 82 19.33 -13.12 27.72
C ALA A 82 20.08 -12.12 28.62
N GLY A 83 19.65 -10.85 28.68
CA GLY A 83 20.23 -9.83 29.55
C GLY A 83 21.43 -9.08 28.97
N MET A 84 21.76 -9.27 27.69
CA MET A 84 22.86 -8.54 27.04
C MET A 84 22.52 -7.05 26.91
N LEU A 85 23.50 -6.17 27.11
CA LEU A 85 23.34 -4.73 26.92
C LEU A 85 23.09 -4.39 25.44
N TYR A 86 22.42 -3.26 25.21
CA TYR A 86 22.02 -2.82 23.88
C TYR A 86 23.21 -2.62 22.95
N ASP A 87 24.23 -1.89 23.41
CA ASP A 87 25.42 -1.56 22.61
C ASP A 87 26.25 -2.82 22.29
N ASP A 88 26.37 -3.74 23.25
CA ASP A 88 27.07 -5.02 23.07
C ASP A 88 26.37 -5.91 22.05
N ALA A 89 25.03 -5.96 22.09
CA ALA A 89 24.24 -6.70 21.12
C ALA A 89 24.40 -6.12 19.70
N LEU A 90 24.40 -4.79 19.56
CA LEU A 90 24.64 -4.14 18.28
C LEU A 90 26.04 -4.43 17.73
N LEU A 91 27.06 -4.36 18.57
CA LEU A 91 28.43 -4.65 18.19
C LEU A 91 28.58 -6.11 17.74
N ARG A 92 28.00 -7.05 18.49
CA ARG A 92 28.00 -8.47 18.14
C ARG A 92 27.28 -8.75 16.82
N LEU A 93 26.09 -8.19 16.62
CA LEU A 93 25.35 -8.32 15.36
C LEU A 93 26.08 -7.69 14.17
N SER A 94 26.75 -6.55 14.37
CA SER A 94 27.55 -5.93 13.33
C SER A 94 28.71 -6.84 12.87
N ALA A 95 29.34 -7.54 13.82
CA ALA A 95 30.42 -8.49 13.56
C ALA A 95 29.90 -9.78 12.90
N THR A 96 28.77 -10.32 13.37
CA THR A 96 28.16 -11.56 12.83
C THR A 96 27.69 -11.38 11.39
N PHE A 97 26.96 -10.29 11.10
CA PHE A 97 26.33 -10.08 9.80
C PHE A 97 27.18 -9.22 8.84
N GLY A 98 28.30 -8.67 9.31
CA GLY A 98 29.19 -7.83 8.50
C GLY A 98 28.57 -6.51 8.06
N TYR A 99 27.55 -6.02 8.77
CA TYR A 99 26.86 -4.77 8.46
C TYR A 99 27.25 -3.64 9.40
N ALA A 100 27.28 -2.42 8.87
CA ALA A 100 27.39 -1.23 9.69
C ALA A 100 26.24 -1.17 10.71
N GLU A 101 26.53 -0.64 11.89
CA GLU A 101 25.56 -0.53 12.99
C GLU A 101 24.26 0.19 12.58
N THR A 102 24.38 1.21 11.72
CA THR A 102 23.20 1.93 11.19
C THR A 102 22.25 1.04 10.38
N THR A 103 22.77 0.00 9.73
CA THR A 103 21.98 -1.01 9.01
C THR A 103 21.35 -1.99 9.98
N ILE A 104 22.08 -2.41 11.01
CA ILE A 104 21.54 -3.27 12.10
C ILE A 104 20.37 -2.58 12.79
N ARG A 105 20.53 -1.31 13.19
CA ARG A 105 19.46 -0.52 13.83
C ARG A 105 18.23 -0.39 12.94
N LYS A 106 18.41 -0.23 11.61
CA LYS A 106 17.29 -0.21 10.66
C LYS A 106 16.60 -1.57 10.57
N ALA A 107 17.36 -2.67 10.50
CA ALA A 107 16.80 -4.02 10.48
C ALA A 107 15.96 -4.30 11.72
N ILE A 108 16.47 -3.96 12.91
CA ILE A 108 15.73 -4.08 14.18
C ILE A 108 14.43 -3.28 14.14
N LYS A 109 14.49 -2.02 13.68
CA LYS A 109 13.28 -1.18 13.58
C LYS A 109 12.21 -1.78 12.67
N GLU A 110 12.61 -2.35 11.53
CA GLU A 110 11.64 -2.97 10.61
C GLU A 110 11.10 -4.29 11.16
N TYR A 111 11.91 -5.04 11.90
CA TYR A 111 11.45 -6.21 12.65
C TYR A 111 10.39 -5.83 13.68
N ASP A 112 10.63 -4.79 14.48
CA ASP A 112 9.69 -4.31 15.50
C ASP A 112 8.37 -3.85 14.87
N ALA A 113 8.45 -3.13 13.74
CA ALA A 113 7.27 -2.69 13.00
C ALA A 113 6.47 -3.88 12.41
N ALA A 114 7.15 -4.87 11.84
CA ALA A 114 6.52 -6.07 11.31
C ALA A 114 5.86 -6.91 12.42
N LYS A 115 6.54 -7.06 13.56
CA LYS A 115 6.01 -7.77 14.73
C LYS A 115 4.77 -7.07 15.29
N ALA A 116 4.81 -5.74 15.45
CA ALA A 116 3.67 -4.96 15.91
C ALA A 116 2.47 -5.08 14.96
N ALA A 117 2.70 -5.05 13.64
CA ALA A 117 1.64 -5.23 12.65
C ALA A 117 1.02 -6.64 12.72
N SER A 118 1.83 -7.68 12.94
CA SER A 118 1.36 -9.06 13.11
C SER A 118 0.57 -9.25 14.40
N ASP A 119 1.03 -8.66 15.50
CA ASP A 119 0.35 -8.72 16.80
C ASP A 119 -1.01 -8.02 16.74
N GLU A 120 -1.10 -6.88 16.05
CA GLU A 120 -2.37 -6.17 15.84
C GLU A 120 -3.33 -6.99 14.98
N ALA A 121 -2.87 -7.56 13.86
CA ALA A 121 -3.68 -8.41 13.00
C ALA A 121 -4.15 -9.71 13.67
N SER A 122 -3.44 -10.18 14.69
CA SER A 122 -3.83 -11.37 15.47
C SER A 122 -4.83 -11.05 16.59
N ARG A 123 -5.05 -9.77 16.90
CA ARG A 123 -6.00 -9.29 17.93
C ARG A 123 -7.37 -8.88 17.34
N SER A 124 -7.44 -8.65 16.03
CA SER A 124 -8.68 -8.33 15.28
C SER A 124 -9.41 -9.58 14.82
#